data_AF-A0A8K0CPS0-F1
#
_entry.id   AF-A0A8K0CPS0-F1
#
_cell.length_a   1.000
_cell.length_b   1.000
_cell.length_c   1.000
_cell.angle_alpha   90.00
_cell.angle_beta   90.00
_cell.angle_gamma   90.00
#
_symmetry.space_group_name_H-M   'P 1'
#
loop_
_entity.id
_entity.type
_entity.pdbx_description
1 polymer ?
#
loop_
_entity_poly.entity_id
_entity_poly.type
_entity_poly.pdbx_seq_one_letter_code
_entity_poly.pdbx_strand_id
1 'polypeptide(L)'
;LESPCGSKVKCVPPYSFINHMSLTDNVGAFSSEVNNANVSGNLDFPEGGFDAIMQAIVCKKEIGWREKARHLIVFSTDADFHIAGDGKLAGVVEPNDAQCHMKNNRYTHDLVYDYPS
;
A
#
# COMPACT_ATOMS: atom_id res chain seq x y z
N LEU A 1 0.72 3.57 -16.84
CA LEU A 1 1.80 4.53 -17.09
C LEU A 1 3.10 3.93 -16.61
N GLU A 2 4.17 3.94 -17.42
CA GLU A 2 5.44 3.31 -17.02
C GLU A 2 6.31 4.20 -16.11
N SER A 3 6.20 5.53 -16.24
CA SER A 3 6.86 6.50 -15.35
C SER A 3 5.90 7.66 -15.07
N PRO A 4 5.32 7.78 -13.86
CA PRO A 4 4.40 8.85 -13.52
C PRO A 4 5.09 10.20 -13.28
N CYS A 5 6.41 10.18 -13.02
CA CYS A 5 7.19 11.37 -12.77
C CYS A 5 7.66 12.05 -14.06
N GLY A 6 7.93 13.35 -13.96
CA GLY A 6 8.55 14.13 -15.03
C GLY A 6 9.93 13.58 -15.44
N SER A 7 10.40 13.95 -16.62
CA SER A 7 11.59 13.40 -17.30
C SER A 7 12.92 13.45 -16.53
N LYS A 8 12.98 14.15 -15.40
CA LYS A 8 14.19 14.31 -14.57
C LYS A 8 14.26 13.35 -13.38
N VAL A 9 13.16 12.68 -13.03
CA VAL A 9 13.10 11.79 -11.87
C VAL A 9 12.75 10.38 -12.35
N LYS A 10 13.61 9.42 -12.03
CA LYS A 10 13.33 8.01 -12.30
C LYS A 10 12.31 7.52 -11.27
N CYS A 11 11.11 7.19 -11.73
CA CYS A 11 10.06 6.65 -10.89
C CYS A 11 9.56 5.32 -11.41
N VAL A 12 9.03 4.50 -10.50
CA VAL A 12 8.38 3.25 -10.84
C VAL A 12 6.90 3.49 -11.18
N PRO A 13 6.28 2.59 -11.97
CA PRO A 13 4.84 2.64 -12.24
C PRO A 13 4.02 2.75 -10.94
N PRO A 14 2.87 3.45 -10.97
CA PRO A 14 2.00 3.57 -9.80
C PRO A 14 1.51 2.20 -9.31
N TYR A 15 1.30 2.11 -8.01
CA TYR A 15 0.79 0.93 -7.34
C TYR A 15 0.06 1.33 -6.07
N SER A 16 -0.98 0.58 -5.69
CA SER A 16 -1.68 0.82 -4.42
C SER A 16 -0.84 0.33 -3.23
N PHE A 17 -0.54 -0.98 -3.14
CA PHE A 17 0.26 -1.52 -2.04
C PHE A 17 1.19 -2.66 -2.47
N ILE A 18 2.44 -2.60 -1.98
CA ILE A 18 3.44 -3.68 -2.08
C ILE A 18 4.03 -3.92 -0.68
N ASN A 19 4.02 -5.17 -0.25
CA ASN A 19 4.77 -5.63 0.92
C ASN A 19 6.22 -5.95 0.52
N HIS A 20 7.11 -4.96 0.62
CA HIS A 20 8.53 -5.15 0.28
C HIS A 20 9.24 -6.17 1.16
N MET A 21 8.87 -6.26 2.44
CA MET A 21 9.56 -7.10 3.41
C MET A 21 8.60 -7.55 4.52
N SER A 22 8.49 -8.86 4.75
CA SER A 22 7.80 -9.40 5.92
C SER A 22 8.54 -9.03 7.22
N LEU A 23 7.82 -9.04 8.34
CA LEU A 23 8.39 -8.77 9.66
C LEU A 23 9.57 -9.72 9.96
N THR A 24 10.70 -9.13 10.30
CA THR A 24 11.96 -9.82 10.58
C THR A 24 12.68 -9.10 11.73
N ASP A 25 13.55 -9.83 12.44
CA ASP A 25 14.49 -9.30 13.42
C ASP A 25 15.80 -8.78 12.76
N ASN A 26 15.96 -8.98 11.45
CA ASN A 26 17.12 -8.54 10.71
C ASN A 26 17.04 -7.03 10.36
N VAL A 27 17.63 -6.20 11.22
CA VAL A 27 17.74 -4.74 11.04
C VAL A 27 18.51 -4.35 9.76
N GLY A 28 19.48 -5.18 9.35
CA GLY A 28 20.25 -4.96 8.12
C GLY A 28 19.38 -5.10 6.87
N ALA A 29 18.49 -6.10 6.85
CA ALA A 29 17.52 -6.28 5.77
C ALA A 29 16.57 -5.07 5.68
N PHE A 30 16.03 -4.62 6.81
CA PHE A 30 15.18 -3.42 6.85
C PHE A 30 15.88 -2.19 6.27
N SER A 31 17.10 -1.90 6.75
CA SER A 31 17.88 -0.75 6.26
C SER A 31 18.15 -0.83 4.76
N SER A 32 18.42 -2.03 4.25
CA SER A 32 18.66 -2.26 2.82
C SER A 32 17.40 -2.02 1.99
N GLU A 33 16.24 -2.54 2.40
CA GLU A 33 14.97 -2.34 1.68
C GLU A 33 14.57 -0.87 1.66
N VAL A 34 14.69 -0.16 2.78
CA VAL A 34 14.39 1.28 2.86
C VAL A 34 15.31 2.10 1.94
N ASN A 35 16.62 1.83 1.95
CA ASN A 35 17.57 2.57 1.11
C ASN A 35 17.37 2.32 -0.40
N ASN A 36 16.81 1.17 -0.77
CA ASN A 36 16.56 0.79 -2.17
C ASN A 36 15.12 1.07 -2.61
N ALA A 37 14.28 1.62 -1.74
CA ALA A 37 12.89 1.92 -2.06
C ALA A 37 12.81 2.96 -3.20
N ASN A 38 12.09 2.61 -4.27
CA ASN A 38 11.92 3.49 -5.42
C ASN A 38 10.71 4.40 -5.24
N VAL A 39 10.83 5.63 -5.72
CA VAL A 39 9.76 6.63 -5.71
C VAL A 39 8.75 6.34 -6.84
N SER A 40 7.46 6.56 -6.55
CA SER A 40 6.37 6.55 -7.54
C SER A 40 5.61 7.88 -7.48
N GLY A 41 4.46 7.96 -8.17
CA GLY A 41 3.59 9.13 -8.11
C GLY A 41 2.24 8.90 -8.81
N ASN A 42 1.30 9.79 -8.50
CA ASN A 42 -0.06 9.90 -9.04
C ASN A 42 -0.34 11.37 -9.43
N LEU A 43 -1.61 11.71 -9.66
CA LEU A 43 -2.03 13.02 -10.17
C LEU A 43 -2.66 13.91 -9.09
N ASP A 44 -3.44 13.31 -8.20
CA ASP A 44 -4.18 13.95 -7.12
C ASP A 44 -3.37 14.01 -5.81
N PHE A 45 -3.85 14.82 -4.86
CA PHE A 45 -3.14 15.09 -3.60
C PHE A 45 -3.40 14.03 -2.52
N PRO A 46 -4.65 13.57 -2.26
CA PRO A 46 -4.87 12.52 -1.27
C PRO A 46 -4.28 11.18 -1.73
N GLU A 47 -3.81 10.39 -0.78
CA GLU A 47 -3.16 9.11 -1.08
C GLU A 47 -4.01 7.91 -0.67
N GLY A 48 -3.84 6.78 -1.38
CA GLY A 48 -4.52 5.50 -1.12
C GLY A 48 -4.03 4.74 0.13
N GLY A 49 -3.57 5.46 1.16
CA GLY A 49 -2.89 4.86 2.31
C GLY A 49 -3.75 3.88 3.11
N PHE A 50 -5.08 4.07 3.14
CA PHE A 50 -5.97 3.21 3.91
C PHE A 50 -6.19 1.83 3.28
N ASP A 51 -6.09 1.70 1.95
CA ASP A 51 -6.04 0.38 1.30
C ASP A 51 -4.81 -0.40 1.75
N ALA A 52 -3.66 0.27 1.80
CA ALA A 52 -2.41 -0.33 2.24
C ALA A 52 -2.49 -0.78 3.71
N ILE A 53 -3.06 0.04 4.59
CA ILE A 53 -3.29 -0.31 6.00
C ILE A 53 -4.23 -1.52 6.11
N MET A 54 -5.34 -1.53 5.38
CA MET A 54 -6.29 -2.66 5.39
C MET A 54 -5.58 -3.96 5.04
N GLN A 55 -4.86 -3.98 3.90
CA GLN A 55 -4.11 -5.16 3.46
C GLN A 55 -3.01 -5.55 4.47
N ALA A 56 -2.31 -4.59 5.06
CA ALA A 56 -1.31 -4.87 6.10
C ALA A 56 -1.91 -5.49 7.38
N ILE A 57 -3.17 -5.20 7.71
CA ILE A 57 -3.87 -5.79 8.86
C ILE A 57 -4.32 -7.22 8.55
N VAL A 58 -4.97 -7.43 7.39
CA VAL A 58 -5.67 -8.69 7.10
C VAL A 58 -4.76 -9.77 6.49
N CYS A 59 -3.69 -9.39 5.77
CA CYS A 59 -2.72 -10.32 5.18
C CYS A 59 -1.67 -10.79 6.20
N LYS A 60 -2.13 -11.43 7.28
CA LYS A 60 -1.28 -11.79 8.43
C LYS A 60 -0.05 -12.63 8.06
N LYS A 61 -0.21 -13.56 7.11
CA LYS A 61 0.84 -14.49 6.70
C LYS A 61 1.94 -13.79 5.91
N GLU A 62 1.54 -12.93 4.98
CA GLU A 62 2.42 -12.20 4.08
C GLU A 62 3.21 -11.13 4.85
N ILE A 63 2.55 -10.42 5.77
CA ILE A 63 3.19 -9.44 6.65
C ILE A 63 4.03 -10.13 7.74
N GLY A 64 3.62 -11.31 8.21
CA GLY A 64 4.34 -12.06 9.25
C GLY A 64 3.97 -11.65 10.68
N TRP A 65 2.71 -11.24 10.91
CA TRP A 65 2.23 -10.92 12.25
C TRP A 65 2.31 -12.14 13.17
N ARG A 66 2.97 -11.99 14.31
CA ARG A 66 3.03 -13.05 15.35
C ARG A 66 1.78 -13.02 16.21
N GLU A 67 1.21 -14.18 16.50
CA GLU A 67 -0.01 -14.33 17.32
C GLU A 67 0.09 -13.68 18.71
N LYS A 68 1.24 -13.82 19.38
CA LYS A 68 1.48 -13.28 20.74
C LYS A 68 2.38 -12.05 20.71
N ALA A 69 1.92 -10.99 20.08
CA ALA A 69 2.61 -9.72 20.02
C ALA A 69 1.63 -8.56 20.07
N ARG A 70 2.09 -7.39 20.55
CA ARG A 70 1.42 -6.13 20.23
C ARG A 70 1.77 -5.78 18.78
N HIS A 71 0.76 -5.61 17.95
CA HIS A 71 0.93 -5.17 16.56
C HIS A 71 0.94 -3.64 16.52
N LEU A 72 1.96 -3.05 15.91
CA LEU A 72 2.08 -1.61 15.71
C LEU A 72 2.27 -1.36 14.22
N ILE A 73 1.44 -0.48 13.66
CA ILE A 73 1.60 0.05 12.31
C ILE A 73 2.04 1.50 12.46
N VAL A 74 3.16 1.85 11.81
CA VAL A 74 3.61 3.23 11.68
C VAL A 74 3.22 3.69 10.29
N PHE A 75 2.26 4.61 10.21
CA PHE A 75 1.83 5.23 8.96
C PHE A 75 2.51 6.58 8.80
N SER A 76 3.28 6.75 7.72
CA SER A 76 4.08 7.95 7.45
C SER A 76 3.70 8.50 6.08
N THR A 77 3.09 9.67 6.06
CA THR A 77 2.63 10.39 4.86
C THR A 77 2.80 11.89 5.08
N ASP A 78 2.89 12.66 3.99
CA ASP A 78 2.85 14.12 3.97
C ASP A 78 1.52 14.68 3.40
N ALA A 79 0.60 13.81 2.99
CA ALA A 79 -0.69 14.16 2.42
C ALA A 79 -1.87 13.51 3.16
N ASP A 80 -3.09 14.01 2.87
CA ASP A 80 -4.36 13.43 3.33
C ASP A 80 -4.61 12.05 2.68
N PHE A 81 -5.72 11.42 3.03
CA PHE A 81 -6.07 10.07 2.57
C PHE A 81 -7.40 10.06 1.81
N HIS A 82 -7.51 9.13 0.86
CA HIS A 82 -8.81 8.79 0.28
C HIS A 82 -9.69 8.02 1.25
N ILE A 83 -11.01 8.20 1.12
CA ILE A 83 -12.03 7.55 1.95
C ILE A 83 -13.07 6.83 1.09
N ALA A 84 -13.84 5.92 1.71
CA ALA A 84 -14.97 5.28 1.07
C ALA A 84 -15.90 6.30 0.38
N GLY A 85 -16.20 6.05 -0.89
CA GLY A 85 -16.96 6.94 -1.78
C GLY A 85 -16.09 7.65 -2.81
N ASP A 86 -14.80 7.87 -2.55
CA ASP A 86 -13.89 8.54 -3.49
C ASP A 86 -13.66 7.71 -4.76
N GLY A 87 -13.62 6.36 -4.65
CA GLY A 87 -13.46 5.44 -5.78
C GLY A 87 -14.57 5.57 -6.82
N LYS A 88 -15.73 6.12 -6.45
CA LYS A 88 -16.83 6.40 -7.38
C LYS A 88 -16.41 7.29 -8.56
N LEU A 89 -15.47 8.23 -8.35
CA LEU A 89 -14.93 9.07 -9.42
C LEU A 89 -14.12 8.27 -10.45
N ALA A 90 -13.51 7.15 -10.02
CA ALA A 90 -12.78 6.22 -10.86
C ALA A 90 -13.66 5.05 -11.38
N GLY A 91 -14.96 5.04 -11.05
CA GLY A 91 -15.88 3.95 -11.41
C GLY A 91 -15.78 2.72 -10.52
N VAL A 92 -15.03 2.80 -9.42
CA VAL A 92 -14.90 1.73 -8.41
C VAL A 92 -15.95 1.98 -7.33
N VAL A 93 -17.00 1.17 -7.30
CA VAL A 93 -18.18 1.39 -6.44
C VAL A 93 -18.46 0.25 -5.47
N GLU A 94 -17.74 -0.86 -5.60
CA GLU A 94 -17.91 -2.00 -4.71
C GLU A 94 -17.21 -1.70 -3.37
N PRO A 95 -17.88 -1.78 -2.22
CA PRO A 95 -17.25 -1.53 -0.93
C PRO A 95 -16.09 -2.48 -0.64
N ASN A 96 -15.09 -2.01 0.11
CA ASN A 96 -13.99 -2.84 0.60
C ASN A 96 -14.50 -4.05 1.41
N ASP A 97 -14.08 -5.26 1.04
CA ASP A 97 -14.55 -6.50 1.67
C ASP A 97 -13.76 -6.88 2.94
N ALA A 98 -12.74 -6.09 3.31
CA ALA A 98 -11.85 -6.33 4.43
C ALA A 98 -11.16 -7.72 4.40
N GLN A 99 -10.87 -8.24 3.20
CA GLN A 99 -10.13 -9.49 3.01
C GLN A 99 -8.73 -9.26 2.43
N CYS A 100 -7.88 -10.27 2.59
CA CYS A 100 -6.53 -10.25 2.04
C CYS A 100 -6.55 -10.58 0.54
N HIS A 101 -6.04 -9.66 -0.27
CA HIS A 101 -6.03 -9.74 -1.73
C HIS A 101 -4.62 -9.53 -2.29
N MET A 102 -3.64 -10.13 -1.62
CA MET A 102 -2.24 -10.03 -1.97
C MET A 102 -1.78 -11.23 -2.82
N LYS A 103 -1.13 -10.96 -3.95
CA LYS A 103 -0.48 -11.96 -4.78
C LYS A 103 0.96 -11.53 -5.05
N ASN A 104 1.92 -12.41 -4.75
CA ASN A 104 3.35 -12.10 -4.87
C ASN A 104 3.73 -10.78 -4.17
N ASN A 105 3.27 -10.62 -2.93
CA ASN A 105 3.48 -9.41 -2.11
C ASN A 105 2.85 -8.11 -2.64
N ARG A 106 1.99 -8.16 -3.65
CA ARG A 106 1.33 -6.98 -4.22
C ARG A 106 -0.19 -7.07 -4.05
N TYR A 107 -0.83 -5.99 -3.62
CA TYR A 107 -2.30 -5.89 -3.62
C TYR A 107 -2.82 -5.84 -5.06
N THR A 108 -3.93 -6.51 -5.31
CA THR A 108 -4.44 -6.76 -6.68
C THR A 108 -5.87 -6.29 -6.93
N HIS A 109 -6.58 -5.80 -5.91
CA HIS A 109 -8.00 -5.46 -5.99
C HIS A 109 -8.26 -3.95 -5.84
N ASP A 110 -7.24 -3.11 -6.03
CA ASP A 110 -7.30 -1.65 -5.97
C ASP A 110 -8.21 -1.02 -7.03
N LEU A 111 -8.53 -1.76 -8.11
CA LEU A 111 -9.50 -1.34 -9.13
C LEU A 111 -10.84 -2.11 -9.04
N VAL A 112 -11.00 -2.96 -8.03
CA VAL A 112 -12.19 -3.78 -7.81
C VAL A 112 -12.99 -3.21 -6.64
N TYR A 113 -12.34 -2.90 -5.53
CA TYR A 113 -12.96 -2.38 -4.32
C TYR A 113 -12.58 -0.92 -4.08
N ASP A 114 -13.55 -0.16 -3.60
CA ASP A 114 -13.38 1.21 -3.12
C ASP A 114 -12.53 1.22 -1.84
N TYR A 115 -12.04 2.40 -1.46
CA TYR A 115 -11.30 2.62 -0.24
C TYR A 115 -12.15 2.20 0.98
N PRO A 116 -11.51 1.70 2.07
CA PRO A 116 -12.23 1.34 3.29
C PRO A 116 -12.80 2.56 4.02
N SER A 117 -13.89 2.34 4.78
CA SER A 117 -14.60 3.36 5.57
C SER A 117 -13.95 3.65 6.93
#